data_AF-A0A6P4YDA1-F1
#
_entry.id   AF-A0A6P4YDA1-F1
#
_cell.length_a   1.000
_cell.length_b   1.000
_cell.length_c   1.000
_cell.angle_alpha   90.00
_cell.angle_beta   90.00
_cell.angle_gamma   90.00
#
_symmetry.space_group_name_H-M   'P 1'
#
loop_
_entity.id
_entity.type
_entity.pdbx_description
1 polymer ?
#
loop_
_entity_poly.entity_id
_entity_poly.type
_entity_poly.pdbx_seq_one_letter_code
_entity_poly.pdbx_strand_id
1 'polypeptide(L)'
;MSMLYWQRPTSRLFLGTALLGGACVLTLLSLYGYRYGDAWPFLDELSVPRKVSNSWSQSKVGSGNEMANPNTFGLGEKTQQVATLAGFNMTKELRRLHSGVFSALPRKFLPDYKNPCWFEEVNKKDVKPKERWQKRVLHNGTRHFLFRCLPYFYIIGMPKCGTTDLYHRISKHPEVVHGQKEPHWWAKARIHNLERYLKLFEEAAWAIRSRKTKSLTSAGQEIDYHGAITGDGSPSTIWCNGYWRDQQWDTPNNEPPILLANLLHAVQPHAKFILTLRNPTDRLYSEYLFFSGGFRYNKSLTDFHKRVNLAIGIFTNCLRNNSVRSCAYEPNLPATRTVRLRLGLYEVYLRDWLSIFSRDQILVQRLEDYSKDLRTTMTEVFKFLDLGPVKEKAEQDAIFTSNTQRSQTKSYDKIGQMLPKTRKVLNKFYKPYNQRLAALLNNTDFLWQ
;
A
#
# COMPACT_ATOMS: atom_id res chain seq x y z
N MET A 1 -8.43 -16.35 -78.33
CA MET A 1 -8.53 -14.90 -78.07
C MET A 1 -7.97 -14.64 -76.67
N SER A 2 -6.74 -14.12 -76.65
CA SER A 2 -6.03 -13.37 -75.58
C SER A 2 -6.23 -13.72 -74.10
N MET A 3 -5.19 -14.35 -73.52
CA MET A 3 -4.72 -14.16 -72.14
C MET A 3 -4.35 -12.69 -71.88
N LEU A 4 -4.49 -12.20 -70.64
CA LEU A 4 -3.70 -11.08 -70.12
C LEU A 4 -3.57 -11.12 -68.58
N TYR A 5 -2.40 -10.67 -68.16
CA TYR A 5 -1.75 -10.73 -66.84
C TYR A 5 -2.25 -9.66 -65.85
N TRP A 6 -2.04 -9.96 -64.56
CA TRP A 6 -1.74 -9.09 -63.41
C TRP A 6 -1.84 -7.55 -63.52
N GLN A 7 -2.53 -6.93 -62.56
CA GLN A 7 -2.04 -5.74 -61.83
C GLN A 7 -2.81 -5.51 -60.50
N ARG A 8 -2.07 -5.25 -59.41
CA ARG A 8 -2.57 -4.86 -58.07
C ARG A 8 -3.07 -3.41 -58.06
N PRO A 9 -4.15 -3.04 -57.34
CA PRO A 9 -4.42 -1.65 -57.03
C PRO A 9 -3.72 -1.19 -55.76
N THR A 10 -3.22 0.03 -55.84
CA THR A 10 -2.40 0.76 -54.90
C THR A 10 -3.21 1.41 -53.78
N SER A 11 -2.56 1.50 -52.62
CA SER A 11 -2.95 2.23 -51.43
C SER A 11 -3.22 3.71 -51.71
N ARG A 12 -4.48 4.15 -51.75
CA ARG A 12 -4.85 5.58 -51.53
C ARG A 12 -6.32 5.89 -51.23
N LEU A 13 -7.23 4.91 -51.12
CA LEU A 13 -8.66 5.18 -50.82
C LEU A 13 -9.14 4.87 -49.39
N PHE A 14 -8.26 4.49 -48.47
CA PHE A 14 -8.64 4.17 -47.08
C PHE A 14 -8.26 5.22 -46.03
N LEU A 15 -7.67 6.36 -46.44
CA LEU A 15 -7.30 7.44 -45.51
C LEU A 15 -8.37 8.52 -45.31
N GLY A 16 -9.46 8.53 -46.09
CA GLY A 16 -10.47 9.60 -46.05
C GLY A 16 -11.55 9.45 -44.97
N THR A 17 -11.85 8.24 -44.52
CA THR A 17 -12.96 7.97 -43.57
C THR A 17 -12.50 7.70 -42.14
N ALA A 18 -11.21 7.46 -41.90
CA ALA A 18 -10.66 7.24 -40.57
C ALA A 18 -10.34 8.54 -39.79
N LEU A 19 -10.19 9.68 -40.48
CA LEU A 19 -9.82 10.96 -39.86
C LEU A 19 -11.01 11.74 -39.27
N LEU A 20 -12.25 11.47 -39.73
CA LEU A 20 -13.45 12.15 -39.21
C LEU A 20 -14.07 11.45 -37.99
N GLY A 21 -13.87 10.14 -37.81
CA GLY A 21 -14.32 9.40 -36.63
C GLY A 21 -13.45 9.61 -35.39
N GLY A 22 -12.14 9.87 -35.58
CA GLY A 22 -11.19 10.07 -34.48
C GLY A 22 -11.32 11.41 -33.75
N ALA A 23 -11.74 12.46 -34.46
CA ALA A 23 -11.88 13.80 -33.89
C ALA A 23 -13.04 13.88 -32.88
N CYS A 24 -14.15 13.18 -33.11
CA CYS A 24 -15.34 13.25 -32.24
C CYS A 24 -15.13 12.53 -30.89
N VAL A 25 -14.32 11.47 -30.87
CA VAL A 25 -14.02 10.70 -29.65
C VAL A 25 -13.03 11.45 -28.75
N LEU A 26 -12.10 12.21 -29.32
CA LEU A 26 -11.12 13.00 -28.57
C LEU A 26 -11.74 14.23 -27.87
N THR A 27 -12.78 14.83 -28.45
CA THR A 27 -13.52 15.94 -27.81
C THR A 27 -14.43 15.48 -26.67
N LEU A 28 -14.95 14.25 -26.73
CA LEU A 28 -15.74 13.67 -25.63
C LEU A 28 -14.86 13.19 -24.46
N LEU A 29 -13.62 12.76 -24.73
CA LEU A 29 -12.67 12.36 -23.68
C LEU A 29 -12.06 13.55 -22.91
N SER A 30 -11.98 14.73 -23.52
CA SER A 30 -11.49 15.95 -22.85
C SER A 30 -12.53 16.57 -21.91
N LEU A 31 -13.83 16.39 -22.17
CA LEU A 31 -14.92 16.83 -21.28
C LEU A 31 -15.10 15.95 -20.04
N TYR A 32 -14.59 14.71 -20.05
CA TYR A 32 -14.67 13.76 -18.92
C TYR A 32 -13.32 13.46 -18.22
N GLY A 33 -12.28 14.25 -18.48
CA GLY A 33 -11.05 14.25 -17.66
C GLY A 33 -10.19 12.98 -17.71
N TYR A 34 -10.36 12.11 -18.71
CA TYR A 34 -9.50 10.94 -18.87
C TYR A 34 -8.26 11.28 -19.70
N ARG A 35 -7.10 11.45 -19.04
CA ARG A 35 -5.79 11.46 -19.73
C ARG A 35 -5.32 10.02 -19.96
N TYR A 36 -5.22 9.64 -21.23
CA TYR A 36 -4.44 8.48 -21.68
C TYR A 36 -2.96 8.86 -21.63
N GLY A 37 -2.18 8.25 -20.73
CA GLY A 37 -0.76 8.58 -20.55
C GLY A 37 -0.05 7.96 -19.34
N ASP A 38 -0.78 7.35 -18.39
CA ASP A 38 -0.17 6.70 -17.21
C ASP A 38 0.10 5.21 -17.44
N ALA A 39 0.81 4.89 -18.52
CA ALA A 39 1.38 3.57 -18.71
C ALA A 39 2.67 3.42 -17.87
N TRP A 40 2.53 2.75 -16.72
CA TRP A 40 3.54 1.96 -16.00
C TRP A 40 5.04 2.21 -16.29
N PRO A 41 5.78 2.89 -15.38
CA PRO A 41 7.22 2.75 -15.31
C PRO A 41 7.55 1.55 -14.41
N PHE A 42 7.44 0.33 -14.96
CA PHE A 42 7.91 -0.89 -14.28
C PHE A 42 9.04 -1.59 -15.04
N LEU A 43 9.54 -1.03 -16.14
CA LEU A 43 10.50 -1.74 -17.00
C LEU A 43 11.80 -1.02 -17.42
N ASP A 44 12.05 0.26 -17.10
CA ASP A 44 13.20 0.97 -17.73
C ASP A 44 14.27 1.62 -16.83
N GLU A 45 14.36 1.33 -15.53
CA GLU A 45 15.49 1.83 -14.73
C GLU A 45 16.03 0.79 -13.74
N LEU A 46 16.75 -0.22 -14.25
CA LEU A 46 17.75 -0.98 -13.48
C LEU A 46 18.91 -1.41 -14.41
N SER A 47 19.49 -0.46 -15.13
CA SER A 47 20.83 -0.59 -15.69
C SER A 47 21.82 0.06 -14.73
N VAL A 48 22.43 -0.74 -13.85
CA VAL A 48 23.63 -0.35 -13.09
C VAL A 48 24.80 -1.21 -13.57
N PRO A 49 26.02 -0.65 -13.76
CA PRO A 49 27.11 -1.33 -14.47
C PRO A 49 27.64 -2.55 -13.71
N ARG A 50 27.86 -3.65 -14.43
CA ARG A 50 28.67 -4.78 -13.96
C ARG A 50 30.11 -4.32 -13.73
N LYS A 51 30.55 -4.25 -12.48
CA LYS A 51 31.95 -4.49 -12.08
C LYS A 51 31.98 -4.91 -10.61
N VAL A 52 31.99 -6.21 -10.34
CA VAL A 52 32.85 -6.80 -9.29
C VAL A 52 33.26 -8.20 -9.76
N SER A 53 34.57 -8.41 -9.75
CA SER A 53 35.32 -9.57 -10.17
C SER A 53 35.10 -10.80 -9.28
N ASN A 54 35.16 -11.97 -9.91
CA ASN A 54 35.20 -13.28 -9.30
C ASN A 54 36.32 -13.42 -8.25
N SER A 55 36.01 -14.08 -7.13
CA SER A 55 36.90 -15.11 -6.58
C SER A 55 36.03 -16.15 -5.86
N TRP A 56 35.89 -17.31 -6.49
CA TRP A 56 35.35 -18.51 -5.87
C TRP A 56 36.55 -19.33 -5.39
N SER A 57 36.74 -19.43 -4.08
CA SER A 57 37.55 -20.47 -3.48
C SER A 57 36.65 -21.67 -3.17
N GLN A 58 36.99 -22.80 -3.77
CA GLN A 58 36.35 -24.08 -3.51
C GLN A 58 36.76 -24.58 -2.13
N SER A 59 35.79 -24.93 -1.29
CA SER A 59 35.99 -25.91 -0.22
C SER A 59 34.98 -27.04 -0.37
N LYS A 60 35.53 -28.24 -0.59
CA LYS A 60 34.85 -29.54 -0.55
C LYS A 60 34.48 -29.88 0.91
N VAL A 61 33.59 -30.87 1.03
CA VAL A 61 33.19 -31.70 2.20
C VAL A 61 31.71 -31.45 2.53
N GLY A 62 30.83 -32.44 2.65
CA GLY A 62 30.90 -33.90 2.52
C GLY A 62 29.45 -34.41 2.56
N SER A 63 29.19 -35.51 1.87
CA SER A 63 27.89 -36.18 1.77
C SER A 63 27.48 -36.82 3.10
N GLY A 64 26.31 -36.46 3.61
CA GLY A 64 25.64 -37.14 4.72
C GLY A 64 24.13 -36.96 4.61
N ASN A 65 23.44 -38.02 4.17
CA ASN A 65 21.98 -38.13 4.17
C ASN A 65 21.51 -38.39 5.60
N GLU A 66 20.65 -37.55 6.16
CA GLU A 66 19.69 -37.95 7.20
C GLU A 66 18.51 -36.97 7.23
N MET A 67 17.30 -37.51 7.06
CA MET A 67 16.04 -36.77 7.08
C MET A 67 15.65 -36.47 8.54
N ALA A 68 15.73 -35.20 8.95
CA ALA A 68 15.24 -34.78 10.26
C ALA A 68 13.73 -34.47 10.25
N ASN A 69 13.01 -35.15 11.13
CA ASN A 69 11.58 -35.09 11.44
C ASN A 69 11.19 -33.75 12.12
N PRO A 70 10.16 -32.99 11.69
CA PRO A 70 9.91 -31.62 12.17
C PRO A 70 9.03 -31.52 13.43
N ASN A 71 9.02 -32.52 14.33
CA ASN A 71 8.08 -32.57 15.46
C ASN A 71 8.68 -32.40 16.87
N THR A 72 9.87 -31.81 17.00
CA THR A 72 10.42 -31.44 18.32
C THR A 72 11.27 -30.19 18.23
N PHE A 73 10.69 -29.02 18.50
CA PHE A 73 11.44 -27.89 19.03
C PHE A 73 10.70 -27.38 20.25
N GLY A 74 11.27 -27.71 21.41
CA GLY A 74 10.77 -27.33 22.72
C GLY A 74 10.76 -25.82 22.90
N LEU A 75 9.79 -25.40 23.71
CA LEU A 75 9.69 -24.08 24.33
C LEU A 75 11.00 -23.79 25.08
N GLY A 76 11.86 -23.02 24.43
CA GLY A 76 13.01 -22.37 25.04
C GLY A 76 12.98 -20.91 24.63
N GLU A 77 12.08 -20.13 25.24
CA GLU A 77 12.23 -18.68 25.27
C GLU A 77 13.54 -18.37 26.00
N LYS A 78 14.63 -18.22 25.23
CA LYS A 78 15.74 -17.40 25.70
C LYS A 78 15.23 -15.97 25.65
N THR A 79 14.74 -15.50 26.78
CA THR A 79 14.55 -14.07 27.09
C THR A 79 15.93 -13.43 27.08
N GLN A 80 16.46 -13.18 25.90
CA GLN A 80 17.66 -12.38 25.75
C GLN A 80 17.18 -10.94 25.86
N GLN A 81 17.47 -10.34 27.02
CA GLN A 81 17.33 -8.92 27.27
C GLN A 81 17.80 -8.19 26.01
N VAL A 82 16.88 -7.44 25.39
CA VAL A 82 17.26 -6.42 24.43
C VAL A 82 18.22 -5.52 25.18
N ALA A 83 19.50 -5.63 24.88
CA ALA A 83 20.48 -4.67 25.34
C ALA A 83 19.94 -3.32 24.89
N THR A 84 19.42 -2.53 25.84
CA THR A 84 19.19 -1.11 25.64
C THR A 84 20.54 -0.56 25.23
N LEU A 85 20.72 -0.31 23.93
CA LEU A 85 21.82 0.45 23.39
C LEU A 85 21.80 1.79 24.12
N ALA A 86 22.57 1.90 25.20
CA ALA A 86 22.68 3.12 25.98
C ALA A 86 23.12 4.23 25.01
N GLY A 87 22.20 5.14 24.69
CA GLY A 87 22.43 6.22 23.74
C GLY A 87 21.70 6.12 22.38
N PHE A 88 21.00 5.02 22.06
CA PHE A 88 20.22 4.95 20.81
C PHE A 88 18.89 5.69 20.95
N ASN A 89 18.84 6.93 20.46
CA ASN A 89 17.62 7.72 20.36
C ASN A 89 17.00 7.54 18.96
N MET A 90 15.99 6.67 18.85
CA MET A 90 15.28 6.37 17.61
C MET A 90 14.79 7.63 16.88
N THR A 91 14.20 8.59 17.60
CA THR A 91 13.69 9.83 17.00
C THR A 91 14.81 10.69 16.43
N LYS A 92 15.95 10.79 17.13
CA LYS A 92 17.14 11.50 16.63
C LYS A 92 17.68 10.83 15.36
N GLU A 93 17.73 9.52 15.35
CA GLU A 93 18.25 8.75 14.21
C GLU A 93 17.34 8.85 12.99
N LEU A 94 16.02 8.76 13.18
CA LEU A 94 15.04 9.00 12.12
C LEU A 94 15.16 10.41 11.53
N ARG A 95 15.35 11.43 12.38
CA ARG A 95 15.55 12.81 11.93
C ARG A 95 16.84 12.97 11.12
N ARG A 96 17.90 12.25 11.50
CA ARG A 96 19.16 12.24 10.76
C ARG A 96 19.00 11.57 9.39
N LEU A 97 18.37 10.40 9.34
CA LEU A 97 18.18 9.60 8.13
C LEU A 97 17.18 10.22 7.14
N HIS A 98 16.17 10.93 7.66
CA HIS A 98 15.08 11.51 6.86
C HIS A 98 14.96 13.02 7.05
N SER A 99 16.08 13.74 7.06
CA SER A 99 16.12 15.19 7.29
C SER A 99 15.17 15.97 6.38
N GLY A 100 15.08 15.61 5.09
CA GLY A 100 14.16 16.23 4.13
C GLY A 100 12.67 16.00 4.41
N VAL A 101 12.32 15.01 5.24
CA VAL A 101 10.95 14.84 5.73
C VAL A 101 10.70 15.77 6.91
N PHE A 102 11.58 15.73 7.92
CA PHE A 102 11.40 16.48 9.15
C PHE A 102 11.60 17.99 8.99
N SER A 103 12.39 18.44 8.02
CA SER A 103 12.56 19.87 7.72
C SER A 103 11.32 20.50 7.09
N ALA A 104 10.48 19.71 6.44
CA ALA A 104 9.24 20.16 5.78
C ALA A 104 8.02 20.17 6.72
N LEU A 105 8.16 19.61 7.95
CA LEU A 105 7.09 19.56 8.93
C LEU A 105 7.09 20.80 9.84
N PRO A 106 5.91 21.27 10.28
CA PRO A 106 5.82 22.35 11.23
C PRO A 106 6.24 21.87 12.63
N ARG A 107 6.57 22.81 13.52
CA ARG A 107 6.77 22.49 14.95
C ARG A 107 5.49 22.09 15.65
N LYS A 108 4.35 22.65 15.23
CA LYS A 108 3.02 22.39 15.76
C LYS A 108 2.01 22.42 14.60
N PHE A 109 1.09 21.46 14.61
CA PHE A 109 -0.08 21.47 13.71
C PHE A 109 -1.17 22.39 14.27
N LEU A 110 -2.07 22.83 13.40
CA LEU A 110 -3.24 23.63 13.77
C LEU A 110 -4.22 22.76 14.60
N PRO A 111 -4.71 23.25 15.75
CA PRO A 111 -5.53 22.45 16.67
C PRO A 111 -6.98 22.24 16.21
N ASP A 112 -7.53 23.16 15.41
CA ASP A 112 -8.95 23.17 15.03
C ASP A 112 -9.26 22.32 13.78
N TYR A 113 -8.31 21.49 13.36
CA TYR A 113 -8.39 20.61 12.19
C TYR A 113 -8.23 19.16 12.63
N LYS A 114 -9.09 18.25 12.13
CA LYS A 114 -8.88 16.82 12.35
C LYS A 114 -7.57 16.34 11.69
N ASN A 115 -7.35 16.72 10.43
CA ASN A 115 -6.10 16.39 9.74
C ASN A 115 -4.94 17.22 10.29
N PRO A 116 -3.70 16.68 10.35
CA PRO A 116 -2.52 17.47 10.71
C PRO A 116 -2.21 18.52 9.64
N CYS A 117 -2.66 19.77 9.87
CA CYS A 117 -2.53 20.86 8.91
C CYS A 117 -1.68 22.03 9.43
N TRP A 118 -1.09 22.80 8.51
CA TRP A 118 -0.31 24.01 8.82
C TRP A 118 -0.20 24.95 7.60
N PHE A 119 0.32 26.16 7.86
CA PHE A 119 0.73 27.10 6.82
C PHE A 119 2.23 26.99 6.58
N GLU A 120 2.63 26.66 5.37
CA GLU A 120 4.01 26.65 4.90
C GLU A 120 4.31 28.00 4.24
N GLU A 121 5.31 28.73 4.74
CA GLU A 121 5.77 29.96 4.10
C GLU A 121 6.56 29.64 2.83
N VAL A 122 6.28 30.36 1.75
CA VAL A 122 6.92 30.15 0.44
C VAL A 122 7.42 31.48 -0.12
N ASN A 123 8.52 31.47 -0.87
CA ASN A 123 8.92 32.67 -1.61
C ASN A 123 8.10 32.77 -2.90
N LYS A 124 7.67 33.99 -3.25
CA LYS A 124 6.95 34.27 -4.50
C LYS A 124 7.69 33.77 -5.75
N LYS A 125 9.03 33.76 -5.71
CA LYS A 125 9.90 33.30 -6.80
C LYS A 125 9.90 31.78 -6.99
N ASP A 126 9.62 31.03 -5.93
CA ASP A 126 9.60 29.56 -5.96
C ASP A 126 8.28 29.02 -6.54
N VAL A 127 7.24 29.86 -6.60
CA VAL A 127 5.92 29.51 -7.14
C VAL A 127 5.91 29.70 -8.66
N LYS A 128 6.11 28.60 -9.41
CA LYS A 128 6.17 28.65 -10.88
C LYS A 128 4.85 29.16 -11.51
N PRO A 129 4.91 30.10 -12.48
CA PRO A 129 3.76 30.71 -13.18
C PRO A 129 2.69 29.78 -13.76
N LYS A 130 3.06 28.53 -14.06
CA LYS A 130 2.15 27.54 -14.69
C LYS A 130 1.57 26.54 -13.70
N GLU A 131 1.91 26.63 -12.41
CA GLU A 131 1.39 25.70 -11.42
C GLU A 131 0.01 26.13 -10.92
N ARG A 132 -0.93 25.17 -10.95
CA ARG A 132 -2.34 25.35 -10.53
C ARG A 132 -2.48 25.92 -9.12
N TRP A 133 -1.45 25.78 -8.29
CA TRP A 133 -1.37 26.20 -6.89
C TRP A 133 -1.15 27.69 -6.69
N GLN A 134 -0.77 28.46 -7.72
CA GLN A 134 -0.66 29.93 -7.63
C GLN A 134 -1.96 30.57 -7.14
N LYS A 135 -3.11 30.06 -7.60
CA LYS A 135 -4.44 30.53 -7.16
C LYS A 135 -4.77 30.20 -5.70
N ARG A 136 -3.94 29.39 -5.04
CA ARG A 136 -4.14 28.89 -3.67
C ARG A 136 -3.07 29.38 -2.70
N VAL A 137 -2.13 30.21 -3.18
CA VAL A 137 -1.20 30.95 -2.32
C VAL A 137 -1.99 31.99 -1.54
N LEU A 138 -1.79 32.02 -0.25
CA LEU A 138 -2.39 33.00 0.65
C LEU A 138 -1.43 34.15 0.84
N HIS A 139 -1.97 35.35 0.78
CA HIS A 139 -1.22 36.59 0.89
C HIS A 139 -1.51 37.23 2.25
N ASN A 140 -0.46 37.49 3.01
CA ASN A 140 -0.53 38.27 4.25
C ASN A 140 0.57 39.33 4.23
N GLY A 141 0.22 40.53 3.76
CA GLY A 141 1.19 41.58 3.46
C GLY A 141 2.19 41.12 2.39
N THR A 142 3.48 41.11 2.74
CA THR A 142 4.57 40.68 1.86
C THR A 142 4.83 39.17 1.89
N ARG A 143 4.18 38.43 2.79
CA ARG A 143 4.42 37.00 3.00
C ARG A 143 3.40 36.15 2.24
N HIS A 144 3.87 35.00 1.78
CA HIS A 144 3.09 34.06 0.98
C HIS A 144 3.05 32.70 1.66
N PHE A 145 1.88 32.09 1.73
CA PHE A 145 1.70 30.80 2.41
C PHE A 145 0.95 29.78 1.55
N LEU A 146 1.35 28.52 1.67
CA LEU A 146 0.60 27.37 1.19
C LEU A 146 -0.04 26.65 2.37
N PHE A 147 -1.31 26.27 2.22
CA PHE A 147 -2.00 25.47 3.21
C PHE A 147 -1.74 23.98 2.95
N ARG A 148 -1.16 23.29 3.93
CA ARG A 148 -0.77 21.88 3.85
C ARG A 148 -1.54 21.06 4.86
N CYS A 149 -1.86 19.83 4.50
CA CYS A 149 -2.39 18.83 5.41
C CYS A 149 -1.76 17.47 5.10
N LEU A 150 -1.44 16.71 6.15
CA LEU A 150 -1.18 15.27 6.03
C LEU A 150 -2.49 14.50 6.08
N PRO A 151 -2.54 13.26 5.55
CA PRO A 151 -3.70 12.40 5.69
C PRO A 151 -4.02 12.11 7.16
N TYR A 152 -5.31 12.09 7.51
CA TYR A 152 -5.78 11.74 8.85
C TYR A 152 -5.70 10.22 9.12
N PHE A 153 -5.95 9.42 8.08
CA PHE A 153 -5.95 7.97 8.18
C PHE A 153 -5.23 7.28 7.01
N TYR A 154 -4.89 6.01 7.22
CA TYR A 154 -4.15 5.20 6.26
C TYR A 154 -4.78 3.82 6.10
N ILE A 155 -5.08 3.40 4.86
CA ILE A 155 -5.39 2.00 4.54
C ILE A 155 -4.09 1.31 4.13
N ILE A 156 -3.43 0.70 5.11
CA ILE A 156 -2.03 0.26 5.00
C ILE A 156 -1.83 -1.11 4.38
N GLY A 157 -2.92 -1.88 4.24
CA GLY A 157 -2.86 -3.24 3.71
C GLY A 157 -4.21 -3.96 3.76
N MET A 158 -4.27 -5.19 3.26
CA MET A 158 -3.25 -5.88 2.44
C MET A 158 -3.67 -5.89 0.96
N PRO A 159 -2.74 -5.96 0.00
CA PRO A 159 -3.11 -6.05 -1.40
C PRO A 159 -3.99 -7.28 -1.63
N LYS A 160 -4.99 -7.12 -2.51
CA LYS A 160 -6.02 -8.14 -2.83
C LYS A 160 -6.97 -8.49 -1.68
N CYS A 161 -7.04 -7.64 -0.66
CA CYS A 161 -8.00 -7.74 0.45
C CYS A 161 -9.10 -6.67 0.38
N GLY A 162 -9.50 -6.21 -0.82
CA GLY A 162 -10.63 -5.27 -0.97
C GLY A 162 -10.34 -3.79 -0.67
N THR A 163 -9.08 -3.41 -0.45
CA THR A 163 -8.67 -2.03 -0.08
C THR A 163 -9.14 -0.93 -1.05
N THR A 164 -9.30 -1.25 -2.34
CA THR A 164 -9.77 -0.28 -3.34
C THR A 164 -11.26 0.02 -3.17
N ASP A 165 -12.07 -1.01 -2.95
CA ASP A 165 -13.51 -0.85 -2.69
C ASP A 165 -13.73 -0.12 -1.37
N LEU A 166 -13.00 -0.53 -0.33
CA LEU A 166 -13.03 0.15 0.97
C LEU A 166 -12.70 1.65 0.84
N TYR A 167 -11.58 2.00 0.19
CA TYR A 167 -11.20 3.40 -0.01
C TYR A 167 -12.26 4.18 -0.81
N HIS A 168 -12.83 3.54 -1.85
CA HIS A 168 -13.89 4.15 -2.65
C HIS A 168 -15.10 4.49 -1.79
N ARG A 169 -15.58 3.55 -0.96
CA ARG A 169 -16.75 3.76 -0.10
C ARG A 169 -16.50 4.78 1.00
N ILE A 170 -15.32 4.77 1.64
CA ILE A 170 -14.94 5.81 2.60
C ILE A 170 -14.96 7.19 1.92
N SER A 171 -14.46 7.29 0.68
CA SER A 171 -14.47 8.55 -0.09
C SER A 171 -15.87 9.06 -0.48
N LYS A 172 -16.92 8.25 -0.30
CA LYS A 172 -18.32 8.66 -0.52
C LYS A 172 -18.96 9.28 0.72
N HIS A 173 -18.31 9.20 1.88
CA HIS A 173 -18.81 9.81 3.11
C HIS A 173 -18.74 11.36 3.00
N PRO A 174 -19.77 12.11 3.42
CA PRO A 174 -19.82 13.58 3.26
C PRO A 174 -18.69 14.32 3.98
N GLU A 175 -18.29 13.84 5.15
CA GLU A 175 -17.14 14.36 5.91
C GLU A 175 -15.77 13.92 5.36
N VAL A 176 -15.72 13.12 4.29
CA VAL A 176 -14.46 12.71 3.67
C VAL A 176 -14.24 13.50 2.39
N VAL A 177 -13.03 14.03 2.26
CA VAL A 177 -12.54 14.67 1.05
C VAL A 177 -11.66 13.67 0.31
N HIS A 178 -11.98 13.46 -0.97
CA HIS A 178 -11.24 12.54 -1.82
C HIS A 178 -9.76 12.90 -1.87
N GLY A 179 -8.91 11.97 -1.41
CA GLY A 179 -7.46 12.04 -1.55
C GLY A 179 -6.95 11.12 -2.66
N GLN A 180 -5.63 11.08 -2.84
CA GLN A 180 -5.01 10.16 -3.79
C GLN A 180 -4.99 8.72 -3.24
N LYS A 181 -5.60 7.78 -3.97
CA LYS A 181 -5.42 6.34 -3.72
C LYS A 181 -4.04 5.90 -4.21
N GLU A 182 -3.36 5.09 -3.42
CA GLU A 182 -2.08 4.45 -3.78
C GLU A 182 -0.94 5.41 -4.16
N PRO A 183 -0.65 6.45 -3.35
CA PRO A 183 0.52 7.30 -3.59
C PRO A 183 1.84 6.52 -3.49
N HIS A 184 1.85 5.44 -2.71
CA HIS A 184 2.99 4.57 -2.44
C HIS A 184 4.24 5.32 -1.96
N TRP A 185 4.05 6.50 -1.37
CA TRP A 185 5.14 7.38 -0.98
C TRP A 185 5.92 6.79 0.19
N TRP A 186 5.21 6.33 1.22
CA TRP A 186 5.78 5.61 2.35
C TRP A 186 6.38 4.25 1.95
N ALA A 187 5.90 3.63 0.87
CA ALA A 187 6.19 2.24 0.55
C ALA A 187 7.27 2.05 -0.54
N LYS A 188 8.08 3.05 -0.86
CA LYS A 188 9.16 2.98 -1.88
C LYS A 188 10.33 3.87 -1.43
N ALA A 189 11.50 3.77 -2.06
CA ALA A 189 12.67 4.67 -1.86
C ALA A 189 12.41 6.17 -2.19
N ARG A 190 11.16 6.61 -2.11
CA ARG A 190 10.65 7.96 -2.35
C ARG A 190 10.61 8.82 -1.08
N ILE A 191 11.01 8.26 0.07
CA ILE A 191 11.05 8.93 1.38
C ILE A 191 12.27 9.86 1.50
N HIS A 192 12.34 10.83 0.60
CA HIS A 192 13.40 11.85 0.60
C HIS A 192 12.85 13.26 0.44
N ASN A 193 11.64 13.41 -0.12
CA ASN A 193 11.00 14.70 -0.32
C ASN A 193 9.51 14.61 0.04
N LEU A 194 9.16 15.18 1.20
CA LEU A 194 7.78 15.23 1.69
C LEU A 194 6.90 16.16 0.85
N GLU A 195 7.45 17.21 0.25
CA GLU A 195 6.71 18.12 -0.64
C GLU A 195 6.01 17.37 -1.78
N ARG A 196 6.70 16.38 -2.38
CA ARG A 196 6.09 15.52 -3.43
C ARG A 196 4.89 14.72 -2.91
N TYR A 197 4.90 14.32 -1.65
CA TYR A 197 3.76 13.65 -1.03
C TYR A 197 2.62 14.62 -0.79
N LEU A 198 2.92 15.79 -0.21
CA LEU A 198 1.93 16.83 0.08
C LEU A 198 1.21 17.30 -1.18
N LYS A 199 1.90 17.36 -2.32
CA LYS A 199 1.31 17.69 -3.63
C LYS A 199 0.15 16.77 -4.03
N LEU A 200 0.15 15.52 -3.58
CA LEU A 200 -0.94 14.57 -3.85
C LEU A 200 -2.21 14.89 -3.05
N PHE A 201 -2.10 15.70 -2.00
CA PHE A 201 -3.19 16.05 -1.08
C PHE A 201 -3.54 17.54 -1.11
N GLU A 202 -2.95 18.36 -1.97
CA GLU A 202 -3.20 19.80 -2.01
C GLU A 202 -4.67 20.14 -2.37
N GLU A 203 -5.34 19.33 -3.21
CA GLU A 203 -6.78 19.48 -3.44
C GLU A 203 -7.59 19.17 -2.20
N ALA A 204 -7.25 18.09 -1.51
CA ALA A 204 -7.92 17.71 -0.30
C ALA A 204 -7.73 18.76 0.81
N ALA A 205 -6.50 19.24 1.01
CA ALA A 205 -6.16 20.27 1.99
C ALA A 205 -6.97 21.55 1.76
N TRP A 206 -7.11 22.00 0.51
CA TRP A 206 -7.91 23.18 0.19
C TRP A 206 -9.40 22.97 0.50
N ALA A 207 -9.96 21.82 0.11
CA ALA A 207 -11.35 21.50 0.39
C ALA A 207 -11.63 21.37 1.89
N ILE A 208 -10.72 20.77 2.67
CA ILE A 208 -10.78 20.72 4.14
C ILE A 208 -10.83 22.13 4.71
N ARG A 209 -9.96 23.04 4.26
CA ARG A 209 -9.95 24.43 4.72
C ARG A 209 -11.24 25.18 4.40
N SER A 210 -11.86 24.92 3.24
CA SER A 210 -13.13 25.57 2.88
C SER A 210 -14.34 25.04 3.64
N ARG A 211 -14.29 23.81 4.16
CA ARG A 211 -15.39 23.16 4.89
C ARG A 211 -15.24 23.46 6.38
N LYS A 212 -15.99 24.43 6.86
CA LYS A 212 -15.99 24.85 8.27
C LYS A 212 -17.36 24.69 8.90
N THR A 213 -17.36 24.29 10.16
CA THR A 213 -18.54 24.19 11.02
C THR A 213 -18.27 24.94 12.31
N LYS A 214 -19.28 25.56 12.91
CA LYS A 214 -19.13 26.18 14.23
C LYS A 214 -19.03 25.11 15.31
N SER A 215 -18.09 25.26 16.22
CA SER A 215 -17.92 24.38 17.38
C SER A 215 -17.53 25.19 18.61
N LEU A 216 -17.83 24.66 19.80
CA LEU A 216 -17.49 25.29 21.08
C LEU A 216 -16.28 24.58 21.69
N THR A 217 -15.30 25.34 22.16
CA THR A 217 -14.21 24.81 22.98
C THR A 217 -14.71 24.43 24.37
N SER A 218 -13.89 23.71 25.14
CA SER A 218 -14.20 23.40 26.55
C SER A 218 -14.41 24.64 27.43
N ALA A 219 -13.89 25.80 26.99
CA ALA A 219 -14.08 27.10 27.66
C ALA A 219 -15.32 27.86 27.16
N GLY A 220 -16.14 27.26 26.29
CA GLY A 220 -17.35 27.88 25.73
C GLY A 220 -17.08 28.88 24.60
N GLN A 221 -15.86 28.96 24.08
CA GLN A 221 -15.53 29.85 22.96
C GLN A 221 -15.93 29.22 21.63
N GLU A 222 -16.64 29.97 20.78
CA GLU A 222 -16.95 29.54 19.43
C GLU A 222 -15.72 29.63 18.51
N ILE A 223 -15.44 28.54 17.80
CA ILE A 223 -14.36 28.43 16.83
C ILE A 223 -14.88 27.90 15.48
N ASP A 224 -14.15 28.24 14.41
CA ASP A 224 -14.33 27.60 13.11
C ASP A 224 -13.59 26.24 13.14
N TYR A 225 -14.35 25.15 13.21
CA TYR A 225 -13.83 23.78 13.25
C TYR A 225 -13.84 23.13 11.86
N HIS A 226 -12.76 22.40 11.55
CA HIS A 226 -12.55 21.73 10.27
C HIS A 226 -12.58 20.21 10.44
N GLY A 227 -13.81 19.66 10.47
CA GLY A 227 -14.07 18.24 10.72
C GLY A 227 -13.89 17.31 9.52
N ALA A 228 -13.74 17.85 8.30
CA ALA A 228 -13.58 17.03 7.10
C ALA A 228 -12.19 16.37 7.05
N ILE A 229 -12.10 15.11 6.64
CA ILE A 229 -10.84 14.33 6.64
C ILE A 229 -10.43 13.86 5.25
N THR A 230 -9.15 13.56 5.06
CA THR A 230 -8.64 12.83 3.89
C THR A 230 -7.72 11.68 4.34
N GLY A 231 -7.46 10.72 3.45
CA GLY A 231 -6.71 9.51 3.78
C GLY A 231 -5.79 9.03 2.67
N ASP A 232 -4.75 8.29 3.07
CA ASP A 232 -3.84 7.58 2.16
C ASP A 232 -4.24 6.11 2.08
N GLY A 233 -4.45 5.58 0.88
CA GLY A 233 -4.82 4.18 0.70
C GLY A 233 -3.73 3.30 0.10
N SER A 234 -2.48 3.29 0.55
CA SER A 234 -1.43 2.41 0.01
C SER A 234 -1.35 1.03 0.69
N PRO A 235 -1.82 -0.08 0.07
CA PRO A 235 -1.80 -1.41 0.70
C PRO A 235 -0.40 -2.01 0.85
N SER A 236 0.61 -1.32 0.32
CA SER A 236 2.02 -1.67 0.44
C SER A 236 2.65 -1.16 1.73
N THR A 237 2.02 -0.20 2.42
CA THR A 237 2.62 0.52 3.54
C THR A 237 2.99 -0.43 4.69
N ILE A 238 2.13 -1.39 5.04
CA ILE A 238 2.38 -2.24 6.21
C ILE A 238 3.60 -3.17 6.06
N TRP A 239 3.88 -3.66 4.85
CA TRP A 239 4.89 -4.70 4.61
C TRP A 239 6.14 -4.21 3.86
N CYS A 240 6.12 -2.99 3.31
CA CYS A 240 7.23 -2.50 2.49
C CYS A 240 8.33 -1.85 3.32
N ASN A 241 9.21 -2.68 3.89
CA ASN A 241 10.48 -2.27 4.49
C ASN A 241 11.70 -2.74 3.69
N GLY A 242 11.52 -3.18 2.43
CA GLY A 242 12.53 -3.92 1.66
C GLY A 242 13.86 -3.21 1.40
N TYR A 243 13.96 -1.90 1.65
CA TYR A 243 15.20 -1.11 1.48
C TYR A 243 16.10 -1.11 2.72
N TRP A 244 15.70 -1.81 3.79
CA TRP A 244 16.46 -1.85 5.04
C TRP A 244 17.90 -2.40 4.85
N ARG A 245 18.13 -3.24 3.84
CA ARG A 245 19.45 -3.78 3.48
C ARG A 245 20.37 -2.75 2.80
N ASP A 246 19.81 -1.80 2.07
CA ASP A 246 20.59 -0.78 1.35
C ASP A 246 21.26 0.20 2.33
N GLN A 247 20.75 0.26 3.57
CA GLN A 247 21.26 1.09 4.64
C GLN A 247 22.39 0.39 5.45
N GLN A 248 22.82 -0.81 5.04
CA GLN A 248 23.96 -1.56 5.58
C GLN A 248 23.99 -1.70 7.11
N TRP A 249 22.82 -1.86 7.73
CA TRP A 249 22.75 -2.10 9.17
C TRP A 249 23.35 -3.47 9.52
N ASP A 250 24.35 -3.48 10.40
CA ASP A 250 24.80 -4.69 11.06
C ASP A 250 23.76 -5.08 12.12
N THR A 251 22.98 -6.12 11.83
CA THR A 251 21.90 -6.58 12.72
C THR A 251 22.14 -8.03 13.12
N PRO A 252 22.17 -8.36 14.43
CA PRO A 252 22.50 -9.71 14.91
C PRO A 252 21.61 -10.81 14.32
N ASN A 253 20.35 -10.50 14.03
CA ASN A 253 19.36 -11.47 13.55
C ASN A 253 19.03 -11.31 12.06
N ASN A 254 19.78 -10.47 11.33
CA ASN A 254 19.53 -10.18 9.92
C ASN A 254 18.09 -9.68 9.69
N GLU A 255 17.66 -8.73 10.50
CA GLU A 255 16.30 -8.24 10.58
C GLU A 255 16.26 -6.70 10.51
N PRO A 256 15.21 -6.09 9.94
CA PRO A 256 15.12 -4.63 9.87
C PRO A 256 15.09 -4.02 11.30
N PRO A 257 16.06 -3.14 11.65
CA PRO A 257 16.14 -2.52 12.97
C PRO A 257 15.21 -1.31 13.09
N ILE A 258 14.91 -0.66 11.96
CA ILE A 258 14.00 0.47 11.84
C ILE A 258 12.98 0.13 10.76
N LEU A 259 11.71 0.33 11.07
CA LEU A 259 10.59 0.12 10.17
C LEU A 259 10.03 1.45 9.69
N LEU A 260 9.34 1.41 8.56
CA LEU A 260 8.51 2.50 8.07
C LEU A 260 7.49 2.98 9.11
N ALA A 261 6.97 2.07 9.93
CA ALA A 261 6.08 2.38 11.04
C ALA A 261 6.76 3.31 12.07
N ASN A 262 8.06 3.15 12.34
CA ASN A 262 8.79 4.04 13.25
C ASN A 262 8.85 5.47 12.67
N LEU A 263 9.10 5.60 11.37
CA LEU A 263 9.09 6.89 10.70
C LEU A 263 7.70 7.52 10.72
N LEU A 264 6.66 6.77 10.36
CA LEU A 264 5.28 7.24 10.41
C LEU A 264 4.89 7.70 11.82
N HIS A 265 5.27 6.96 12.86
CA HIS A 265 5.00 7.33 14.25
C HIS A 265 5.72 8.63 14.64
N ALA A 266 6.95 8.82 14.17
CA ALA A 266 7.71 10.05 14.42
C ALA A 266 7.13 11.28 13.69
N VAL A 267 6.45 11.11 12.55
CA VAL A 267 5.79 12.18 11.80
C VAL A 267 4.36 12.43 12.32
N GLN A 268 3.59 11.36 12.54
CA GLN A 268 2.17 11.39 12.91
C GLN A 268 1.88 10.34 14.00
N PRO A 269 2.21 10.64 15.27
CA PRO A 269 2.04 9.68 16.37
C PRO A 269 0.58 9.31 16.63
N HIS A 270 -0.38 10.15 16.21
CA HIS A 270 -1.83 9.94 16.38
C HIS A 270 -2.54 9.48 15.10
N ALA A 271 -1.80 9.05 14.07
CA ALA A 271 -2.41 8.54 12.84
C ALA A 271 -3.29 7.30 13.10
N LYS A 272 -4.36 7.16 12.31
CA LYS A 272 -5.26 6.01 12.34
C LYS A 272 -5.01 5.09 11.15
N PHE A 273 -4.99 3.79 11.39
CA PHE A 273 -4.64 2.77 10.40
C PHE A 273 -5.77 1.77 10.22
N ILE A 274 -6.10 1.44 8.98
CA ILE A 274 -7.06 0.41 8.62
C ILE A 274 -6.32 -0.70 7.88
N LEU A 275 -6.45 -1.92 8.36
CA LEU A 275 -5.88 -3.13 7.80
C LEU A 275 -6.99 -4.11 7.45
N THR A 276 -7.23 -4.33 6.16
CA THR A 276 -8.15 -5.36 5.69
C THR A 276 -7.37 -6.62 5.32
N LEU A 277 -7.76 -7.74 5.91
CA LEU A 277 -7.16 -9.06 5.68
C LEU A 277 -8.14 -9.97 4.95
N ARG A 278 -7.65 -11.02 4.32
CA ARG A 278 -8.44 -12.07 3.64
C ARG A 278 -7.76 -13.40 3.96
N ASN A 279 -8.43 -14.54 3.81
CA ASN A 279 -7.74 -15.82 3.80
C ASN A 279 -6.45 -15.74 2.95
N PRO A 280 -5.26 -15.97 3.53
CA PRO A 280 -3.98 -15.68 2.87
C PRO A 280 -3.75 -16.56 1.63
N THR A 281 -4.32 -17.78 1.63
CA THR A 281 -4.35 -18.67 0.46
C THR A 281 -5.13 -18.04 -0.70
N ASP A 282 -6.34 -17.54 -0.42
CA ASP A 282 -7.18 -16.91 -1.44
C ASP A 282 -6.66 -15.53 -1.87
N ARG A 283 -6.03 -14.79 -0.94
CA ARG A 283 -5.31 -13.54 -1.26
C ARG A 283 -4.19 -13.80 -2.25
N LEU A 284 -3.36 -14.82 -2.02
CA LEU A 284 -2.25 -15.17 -2.89
C LEU A 284 -2.74 -15.61 -4.27
N TYR A 285 -3.81 -16.40 -4.34
CA TYR A 285 -4.40 -16.79 -5.62
C TYR A 285 -5.00 -15.59 -6.36
N SER A 286 -5.71 -14.71 -5.67
CA SER A 286 -6.22 -13.48 -6.26
C SER A 286 -5.12 -12.58 -6.82
N GLU A 287 -3.96 -12.53 -6.15
CA GLU A 287 -2.78 -11.83 -6.64
C GLU A 287 -2.22 -12.44 -7.92
N TYR A 288 -2.06 -13.76 -7.96
CA TYR A 288 -1.63 -14.49 -9.15
C TYR A 288 -2.55 -14.21 -10.34
N LEU A 289 -3.87 -14.23 -10.13
CA LEU A 289 -4.85 -13.90 -11.16
C LEU A 289 -4.76 -12.43 -11.61
N PHE A 290 -4.44 -11.51 -10.70
CA PHE A 290 -4.34 -10.08 -10.98
C PHE A 290 -3.15 -9.70 -11.85
N PHE A 291 -1.94 -10.12 -11.49
CA PHE A 291 -0.74 -9.67 -12.22
C PHE A 291 -0.54 -10.49 -13.50
N SER A 292 -0.93 -9.96 -14.65
CA SER A 292 -0.52 -10.49 -15.95
C SER A 292 1.00 -10.44 -16.03
N GLY A 293 1.68 -11.56 -16.27
CA GLY A 293 3.16 -11.62 -16.28
C GLY A 293 3.84 -10.82 -17.41
N GLY A 294 3.23 -9.76 -17.94
CA GLY A 294 3.61 -9.20 -19.24
C GLY A 294 3.32 -10.18 -20.39
N PHE A 295 3.73 -9.81 -21.59
CA PHE A 295 3.48 -10.52 -22.86
C PHE A 295 4.04 -11.95 -22.98
N ARG A 296 4.58 -12.56 -21.90
CA ARG A 296 5.36 -13.82 -21.98
C ARG A 296 4.90 -14.98 -21.07
N TYR A 297 3.79 -14.86 -20.32
CA TYR A 297 3.39 -15.93 -19.39
C TYR A 297 1.94 -16.37 -19.57
N ASN A 298 1.79 -17.66 -19.89
CA ASN A 298 0.49 -18.31 -19.91
C ASN A 298 0.12 -18.76 -18.50
N LYS A 299 -0.85 -18.08 -17.88
CA LYS A 299 -1.32 -18.45 -16.54
C LYS A 299 -2.16 -19.72 -16.60
N SER A 300 -1.95 -20.59 -15.63
CA SER A 300 -2.76 -21.79 -15.49
C SER A 300 -2.77 -22.26 -14.05
N LEU A 301 -3.72 -23.13 -13.72
CA LEU A 301 -3.81 -23.77 -12.42
C LEU A 301 -2.54 -24.57 -12.06
N THR A 302 -1.92 -25.19 -13.07
CA THR A 302 -0.67 -25.96 -12.91
C THR A 302 0.55 -25.07 -12.75
N ASP A 303 0.63 -23.95 -13.49
CA ASP A 303 1.67 -22.93 -13.30
C ASP A 303 1.60 -22.33 -11.89
N PHE A 304 0.40 -21.96 -11.41
CA PHE A 304 0.23 -21.47 -10.05
C PHE A 304 0.73 -22.48 -9.00
N HIS A 305 0.37 -23.77 -9.14
CA HIS A 305 0.84 -24.82 -8.25
C HIS A 305 2.37 -24.94 -8.23
N LYS A 306 3.02 -24.92 -9.41
CA LYS A 306 4.48 -24.99 -9.53
C LYS A 306 5.15 -23.80 -8.83
N ARG A 307 4.65 -22.59 -9.05
CA ARG A 307 5.18 -21.36 -8.43
C ARG A 307 5.00 -21.34 -6.92
N VAL A 308 3.87 -21.84 -6.43
CA VAL A 308 3.61 -21.99 -4.99
C VAL A 308 4.63 -22.91 -4.33
N ASN A 309 4.86 -24.11 -4.89
CA ASN A 309 5.84 -25.04 -4.33
C ASN A 309 7.27 -24.47 -4.37
N LEU A 310 7.63 -23.79 -5.46
CA LEU A 310 8.92 -23.09 -5.56
C LEU A 310 9.06 -21.99 -4.50
N ALA A 311 8.04 -21.15 -4.34
CA ALA A 311 8.04 -20.07 -3.36
C ALA A 311 8.14 -20.59 -1.92
N ILE A 312 7.43 -21.68 -1.59
CA ILE A 312 7.54 -22.36 -0.29
C ILE A 312 8.95 -22.92 -0.11
N GLY A 313 9.52 -23.60 -1.11
CA GLY A 313 10.88 -24.13 -1.03
C GLY A 313 11.93 -23.05 -0.78
N ILE A 314 11.83 -21.91 -1.47
CA ILE A 314 12.70 -20.74 -1.25
C ILE A 314 12.54 -20.18 0.16
N PHE A 315 11.30 -20.03 0.63
CA PHE A 315 11.02 -19.51 1.96
C PHE A 315 11.55 -20.46 3.06
N THR A 316 11.30 -21.76 2.94
CA THR A 316 11.83 -22.79 3.84
C THR A 316 13.36 -22.80 3.86
N ASN A 317 14.02 -22.60 2.71
CA ASN A 317 15.47 -22.50 2.67
C ASN A 317 15.97 -21.25 3.40
N CYS A 318 15.28 -20.11 3.29
CA CYS A 318 15.62 -18.90 4.05
C CYS A 318 15.55 -19.16 5.57
N LEU A 319 14.52 -19.88 6.04
CA LEU A 319 14.31 -20.20 7.45
C LEU A 319 15.40 -21.08 8.07
N ARG A 320 16.29 -21.70 7.28
CA ARG A 320 17.40 -22.51 7.82
C ARG A 320 18.38 -21.67 8.63
N ASN A 321 18.62 -20.43 8.19
CA ASN A 321 19.64 -19.55 8.76
C ASN A 321 19.05 -18.22 9.27
N ASN A 322 17.74 -18.02 9.16
CA ASN A 322 17.09 -16.74 9.45
C ASN A 322 15.76 -16.95 10.17
N SER A 323 15.34 -15.95 10.93
CA SER A 323 14.02 -15.94 11.54
C SER A 323 12.91 -15.81 10.49
N VAL A 324 11.66 -16.08 10.90
CA VAL A 324 10.47 -15.79 10.10
C VAL A 324 10.41 -14.31 9.70
N ARG A 325 10.73 -13.41 10.64
CA ARG A 325 10.68 -11.96 10.44
C ARG A 325 11.71 -11.51 9.40
N SER A 326 12.95 -12.01 9.49
CA SER A 326 14.00 -11.79 8.50
C SER A 326 13.55 -12.22 7.10
N CYS A 327 13.06 -13.45 6.95
CA CYS A 327 12.57 -13.96 5.66
C CYS A 327 11.34 -13.23 5.13
N ALA A 328 10.47 -12.72 6.00
CA ALA A 328 9.30 -11.94 5.62
C ALA A 328 9.65 -10.55 5.07
N TYR A 329 10.77 -9.97 5.51
CA TYR A 329 11.29 -8.68 5.05
C TYR A 329 12.42 -8.77 4.02
N GLU A 330 12.81 -9.98 3.62
CA GLU A 330 13.84 -10.17 2.58
C GLU A 330 13.37 -9.64 1.21
N PRO A 331 13.99 -8.57 0.66
CA PRO A 331 13.62 -8.00 -0.63
C PRO A 331 13.98 -8.90 -1.82
N ASN A 332 15.02 -9.72 -1.71
CA ASN A 332 15.66 -10.38 -2.85
C ASN A 332 15.25 -11.85 -3.04
N LEU A 333 14.17 -12.33 -2.41
CA LEU A 333 13.72 -13.71 -2.64
C LEU A 333 13.26 -13.89 -4.12
N PRO A 334 13.94 -14.74 -4.93
CA PRO A 334 13.78 -14.78 -6.40
C PRO A 334 12.36 -15.05 -6.90
N ALA A 335 11.53 -15.80 -6.14
CA ALA A 335 10.16 -16.14 -6.53
C ALA A 335 9.11 -15.06 -6.23
N THR A 336 9.48 -13.97 -5.55
CA THR A 336 8.54 -12.92 -5.09
C THR A 336 7.93 -12.10 -6.23
N ARG A 337 8.43 -12.18 -7.46
CA ARG A 337 7.90 -11.36 -8.56
C ARG A 337 6.56 -11.84 -9.11
N THR A 338 6.20 -13.12 -8.89
CA THR A 338 4.96 -13.69 -9.48
C THR A 338 3.99 -14.29 -8.45
N VAL A 339 4.49 -14.75 -7.30
CA VAL A 339 3.69 -15.28 -6.19
C VAL A 339 4.31 -14.78 -4.88
N ARG A 340 3.76 -13.70 -4.30
CA ARG A 340 4.31 -13.09 -3.08
C ARG A 340 3.81 -13.80 -1.83
N LEU A 341 4.35 -14.98 -1.57
CA LEU A 341 4.00 -15.83 -0.43
C LEU A 341 4.09 -15.06 0.91
N ARG A 342 5.17 -14.29 1.09
CA ARG A 342 5.45 -13.55 2.34
C ARG A 342 4.38 -12.53 2.74
N LEU A 343 3.66 -11.94 1.78
CA LEU A 343 2.60 -10.95 2.06
C LEU A 343 1.39 -11.55 2.80
N GLY A 344 1.24 -12.88 2.79
CA GLY A 344 0.22 -13.57 3.60
C GLY A 344 0.63 -13.81 5.05
N LEU A 345 1.86 -13.48 5.46
CA LEU A 345 2.36 -13.63 6.82
C LEU A 345 1.94 -12.44 7.68
N TYR A 346 0.63 -12.18 7.76
CA TYR A 346 0.07 -10.96 8.35
C TYR A 346 0.52 -10.71 9.78
N GLU A 347 0.65 -11.78 10.57
CA GLU A 347 1.11 -11.74 11.96
C GLU A 347 2.45 -11.03 12.11
N VAL A 348 3.41 -11.27 11.22
CA VAL A 348 4.74 -10.66 11.29
C VAL A 348 4.64 -9.15 11.19
N TYR A 349 3.92 -8.67 10.17
CA TYR A 349 3.80 -7.25 9.91
C TYR A 349 2.93 -6.55 10.95
N LEU A 350 1.81 -7.16 11.36
CA LEU A 350 0.92 -6.56 12.34
C LEU A 350 1.55 -6.52 13.74
N ARG A 351 2.31 -7.54 14.14
CA ARG A 351 3.04 -7.54 15.42
C ARG A 351 4.03 -6.38 15.49
N ASP A 352 4.79 -6.17 14.42
CA ASP A 352 5.73 -5.06 14.30
C ASP A 352 5.03 -3.69 14.34
N TRP A 353 3.84 -3.57 13.77
CA TRP A 353 3.07 -2.32 13.84
C TRP A 353 2.47 -2.08 15.22
N LEU A 354 1.99 -3.12 15.90
CA LEU A 354 1.44 -3.04 17.25
C LEU A 354 2.51 -2.83 18.34
N SER A 355 3.79 -3.06 18.04
CA SER A 355 4.88 -2.69 18.95
C SER A 355 5.25 -1.19 18.88
N ILE A 356 4.72 -0.47 17.88
CA ILE A 356 5.02 0.95 17.63
C ILE A 356 3.78 1.82 17.84
N PHE A 357 2.62 1.37 17.36
CA PHE A 357 1.34 2.05 17.50
C PHE A 357 0.44 1.30 18.47
N SER A 358 -0.38 2.06 19.19
CA SER A 358 -1.36 1.50 20.11
C SER A 358 -2.44 0.69 19.36
N ARG A 359 -3.07 -0.26 20.07
CA ARG A 359 -4.06 -1.18 19.48
C ARG A 359 -5.29 -0.44 18.95
N ASP A 360 -5.69 0.65 19.59
CA ASP A 360 -6.82 1.51 19.23
C ASP A 360 -6.53 2.40 18.00
N GLN A 361 -5.27 2.53 17.58
CA GLN A 361 -4.91 3.21 16.33
C GLN A 361 -4.99 2.30 15.10
N ILE A 362 -5.21 0.99 15.25
CA ILE A 362 -5.24 0.04 14.14
C ILE A 362 -6.56 -0.72 14.09
N LEU A 363 -7.44 -0.38 13.15
CA LEU A 363 -8.62 -1.18 12.84
C LEU A 363 -8.22 -2.37 11.95
N VAL A 364 -8.43 -3.59 12.42
CA VAL A 364 -8.19 -4.82 11.65
C VAL A 364 -9.53 -5.48 11.35
N GLN A 365 -9.81 -5.71 10.06
CA GLN A 365 -11.07 -6.33 9.60
C GLN A 365 -10.82 -7.42 8.57
N ARG A 366 -11.71 -8.40 8.49
CA ARG A 366 -11.69 -9.43 7.44
C ARG A 366 -12.52 -8.99 6.24
N LEU A 367 -12.02 -9.29 5.04
CA LEU A 367 -12.74 -9.08 3.79
C LEU A 367 -13.98 -9.96 3.73
N GLU A 368 -13.93 -11.15 4.33
CA GLU A 368 -15.06 -12.07 4.42
C GLU A 368 -16.24 -11.43 5.18
N ASP A 369 -15.98 -10.79 6.31
CA ASP A 369 -17.01 -10.08 7.10
C ASP A 369 -17.50 -8.84 6.36
N TYR A 370 -16.57 -8.05 5.80
CA TYR A 370 -16.90 -6.88 4.98
C TYR A 370 -17.80 -7.23 3.79
N SER A 371 -17.57 -8.38 3.16
CA SER A 371 -18.38 -8.83 2.02
C SER A 371 -19.74 -9.39 2.45
N LYS A 372 -19.83 -9.95 3.66
CA LYS A 372 -21.05 -10.56 4.22
C LYS A 372 -21.99 -9.49 4.78
N ASP A 373 -21.46 -8.55 5.55
CA ASP A 373 -22.19 -7.45 6.16
C ASP A 373 -21.42 -6.13 5.99
N LEU A 374 -21.59 -5.57 4.79
CA LEU A 374 -20.97 -4.32 4.41
C LEU A 374 -21.41 -3.16 5.32
N ARG A 375 -22.69 -3.13 5.72
CA ARG A 375 -23.24 -2.00 6.46
C ARG A 375 -22.60 -1.89 7.84
N THR A 376 -22.59 -2.99 8.58
CA THR A 376 -22.02 -3.03 9.93
C THR A 376 -20.52 -2.71 9.90
N THR A 377 -19.75 -3.36 9.02
CA THR A 377 -18.30 -3.15 8.93
C THR A 377 -17.92 -1.74 8.49
N MET A 378 -18.66 -1.12 7.56
CA MET A 378 -18.43 0.28 7.19
C MET A 378 -18.84 1.26 8.30
N THR A 379 -19.90 0.98 9.06
CA THR A 379 -20.24 1.77 10.25
C THR A 379 -19.14 1.71 11.31
N GLU A 380 -18.50 0.56 11.52
CA GLU A 380 -17.32 0.45 12.39
C GLU A 380 -16.14 1.27 11.87
N VAL A 381 -15.90 1.26 10.55
CA VAL A 381 -14.88 2.12 9.92
C VAL A 381 -15.17 3.60 10.15
N PHE A 382 -16.42 4.04 9.98
CA PHE A 382 -16.79 5.45 10.21
C PHE A 382 -16.63 5.85 11.68
N LYS A 383 -17.06 4.99 12.61
CA LYS A 383 -16.83 5.19 14.05
C LYS A 383 -15.34 5.27 14.37
N PHE A 384 -14.53 4.37 13.83
CA PHE A 384 -13.08 4.36 14.01
C PHE A 384 -12.43 5.65 13.49
N LEU A 385 -12.96 6.24 12.42
CA LEU A 385 -12.47 7.50 11.84
C LEU A 385 -13.09 8.76 12.47
N ASP A 386 -13.86 8.62 13.56
CA ASP A 386 -14.61 9.69 14.22
C ASP A 386 -15.51 10.47 13.24
N LEU A 387 -16.15 9.78 12.30
CA LEU A 387 -17.08 10.36 11.34
C LEU A 387 -18.49 10.36 11.89
N GLY A 388 -19.26 11.41 11.58
CA GLY A 388 -20.67 11.50 11.93
C GLY A 388 -21.54 10.50 11.16
N PRO A 389 -22.83 10.37 11.54
CA PRO A 389 -23.75 9.48 10.86
C PRO A 389 -24.06 9.95 9.43
N VAL A 390 -24.18 9.00 8.50
CA VAL A 390 -24.65 9.26 7.13
C VAL A 390 -26.17 9.41 7.13
N LYS A 391 -26.66 10.63 6.97
CA LYS A 391 -28.10 10.94 7.11
C LYS A 391 -28.86 10.74 5.80
N GLU A 392 -28.30 11.24 4.69
CA GLU A 392 -29.03 11.30 3.43
C GLU A 392 -29.09 9.93 2.75
N LYS A 393 -30.27 9.56 2.24
CA LYS A 393 -30.47 8.28 1.54
C LYS A 393 -29.55 8.14 0.33
N ALA A 394 -29.36 9.22 -0.44
CA ALA A 394 -28.47 9.23 -1.60
C ALA A 394 -27.01 8.94 -1.22
N GLU A 395 -26.54 9.44 -0.07
CA GLU A 395 -25.19 9.16 0.45
C GLU A 395 -25.08 7.71 0.93
N GLN A 396 -26.10 7.22 1.63
CA GLN A 396 -26.17 5.81 2.01
C GLN A 396 -26.15 4.89 0.78
N ASP A 397 -26.91 5.20 -0.27
CA ASP A 397 -26.92 4.42 -1.50
C ASP A 397 -25.56 4.48 -2.21
N ALA A 398 -24.92 5.66 -2.23
CA ALA A 398 -23.57 5.82 -2.78
C ALA A 398 -22.51 5.01 -2.01
N ILE A 399 -22.68 4.79 -0.71
CA ILE A 399 -21.74 4.04 0.13
C ILE A 399 -22.05 2.54 0.11
N PHE A 400 -23.31 2.14 0.26
CA PHE A 400 -23.70 0.76 0.53
C PHE A 400 -24.21 0.02 -0.72
N THR A 401 -24.72 0.74 -1.71
CA THR A 401 -25.30 0.15 -2.93
C THR A 401 -24.35 0.23 -4.12
N SER A 402 -23.33 1.10 -4.07
CA SER A 402 -22.36 1.21 -5.16
C SER A 402 -21.63 -0.12 -5.37
N ASN A 403 -21.72 -0.67 -6.58
CA ASN A 403 -20.85 -1.75 -7.01
C ASN A 403 -19.68 -1.12 -7.75
N THR A 404 -18.48 -1.18 -7.17
CA THR A 404 -17.28 -0.94 -7.96
C THR A 404 -17.24 -2.02 -9.03
N GLN A 405 -17.36 -1.63 -10.30
CA GLN A 405 -17.40 -2.60 -11.39
C GLN A 405 -16.18 -3.52 -11.29
N ARG A 406 -16.43 -4.81 -11.02
CA ARG A 406 -15.39 -5.85 -11.01
C ARG A 406 -14.96 -6.09 -12.47
N SER A 407 -14.21 -5.16 -13.06
CA SER A 407 -13.76 -5.25 -14.46
C SER A 407 -12.86 -6.46 -14.73
N GLN A 408 -12.39 -7.15 -13.67
CA GLN A 408 -11.41 -8.23 -13.71
C GLN A 408 -12.00 -9.65 -13.65
N THR A 409 -13.31 -9.82 -13.39
CA THR A 409 -13.91 -11.16 -13.19
C THR A 409 -13.81 -12.05 -14.43
N LYS A 410 -14.16 -11.51 -15.62
CA LYS A 410 -14.18 -12.30 -16.86
C LYS A 410 -12.84 -12.96 -17.23
N SER A 411 -11.71 -12.37 -16.84
CA SER A 411 -10.38 -12.93 -17.09
C SER A 411 -10.03 -14.02 -16.05
N TYR A 412 -10.48 -13.84 -14.80
CA TYR A 412 -10.23 -14.79 -13.72
C TYR A 412 -11.04 -16.07 -13.91
N ASP A 413 -12.28 -15.92 -14.36
CA ASP A 413 -13.21 -17.02 -14.60
C ASP A 413 -12.68 -18.00 -15.65
N LYS A 414 -11.89 -17.51 -16.63
CA LYS A 414 -11.25 -18.35 -17.66
C LYS A 414 -10.21 -19.33 -17.11
N ILE A 415 -9.52 -18.96 -16.02
CA ILE A 415 -8.50 -19.83 -15.39
C ILE A 415 -9.16 -20.82 -14.43
N GLY A 416 -10.27 -20.43 -13.80
CA GLY A 416 -11.04 -21.27 -12.90
C GLY A 416 -10.56 -21.25 -11.46
N GLN A 417 -11.05 -22.21 -10.67
CA GLN A 417 -10.73 -22.31 -9.24
C GLN A 417 -9.36 -22.97 -9.01
N MET A 418 -8.66 -22.52 -7.96
CA MET A 418 -7.37 -23.10 -7.56
C MET A 418 -7.50 -24.61 -7.29
N LEU A 419 -6.50 -25.39 -7.75
CA LEU A 419 -6.46 -26.83 -7.51
C LEU A 419 -6.56 -27.17 -6.01
N PRO A 420 -7.36 -28.19 -5.60
CA PRO A 420 -7.47 -28.61 -4.21
C PRO A 420 -6.11 -28.92 -3.55
N LYS A 421 -5.20 -29.56 -4.30
CA LYS A 421 -3.84 -29.84 -3.82
C LYS A 421 -3.03 -28.58 -3.51
N THR A 422 -3.20 -27.51 -4.30
CA THR A 422 -2.53 -26.23 -4.06
C THR A 422 -3.10 -25.56 -2.80
N ARG A 423 -4.43 -25.57 -2.64
CA ARG A 423 -5.09 -25.07 -1.42
C ARG A 423 -4.57 -25.80 -0.18
N LYS A 424 -4.50 -27.13 -0.22
CA LYS A 424 -4.01 -27.96 0.90
C LYS A 424 -2.59 -27.58 1.31
N VAL A 425 -1.68 -27.42 0.34
CA VAL A 425 -0.29 -27.03 0.60
C VAL A 425 -0.19 -25.62 1.18
N LEU A 426 -0.93 -24.65 0.63
CA LEU A 426 -0.93 -23.27 1.13
C LEU A 426 -1.56 -23.16 2.52
N ASN A 427 -2.68 -23.84 2.78
CA ASN A 427 -3.30 -23.86 4.09
C ASN A 427 -2.36 -24.48 5.14
N LYS A 428 -1.64 -25.56 4.79
CA LYS A 428 -0.62 -26.14 5.67
C LYS A 428 0.50 -25.14 5.96
N PHE A 429 0.97 -24.43 4.93
CA PHE A 429 2.00 -23.40 5.08
C PHE A 429 1.54 -22.24 5.97
N TYR A 430 0.34 -21.69 5.75
CA TYR A 430 -0.16 -20.52 6.48
C TYR A 430 -0.68 -20.83 7.89
N LYS A 431 -1.07 -22.08 8.18
CA LYS A 431 -1.65 -22.51 9.46
C LYS A 431 -0.93 -21.95 10.71
N PRO A 432 0.39 -22.13 10.90
CA PRO A 432 1.07 -21.63 12.10
C PRO A 432 1.05 -20.10 12.21
N TYR A 433 1.08 -19.37 11.09
CA TYR A 433 1.02 -17.91 11.06
C TYR A 433 -0.39 -17.40 11.37
N ASN A 434 -1.42 -18.09 10.88
CA ASN A 434 -2.82 -17.79 11.18
C ASN A 434 -3.14 -18.03 12.65
N GLN A 435 -2.59 -19.09 13.26
CA GLN A 435 -2.72 -19.35 14.69
C GLN A 435 -2.13 -18.21 15.53
N ARG A 436 -0.93 -17.73 15.18
CA ARG A 436 -0.32 -16.59 15.87
C ARG A 436 -1.06 -15.27 15.61
N LEU A 437 -1.62 -15.08 14.42
CA LEU A 437 -2.47 -13.91 14.12
C LEU A 437 -3.75 -13.92 14.95
N ALA A 438 -4.43 -15.06 15.02
CA ALA A 438 -5.64 -15.22 15.81
C ALA A 438 -5.37 -14.97 17.31
N ALA A 439 -4.25 -15.47 17.83
CA ALA A 439 -3.81 -15.17 19.20
C ALA A 439 -3.49 -13.68 19.38
N LEU A 440 -2.75 -13.06 18.45
CA LEU A 440 -2.39 -11.63 18.50
C LEU A 440 -3.62 -10.71 18.51
N LEU A 441 -4.68 -11.11 17.80
CA LEU A 441 -5.93 -10.35 17.70
C LEU A 441 -6.99 -10.79 18.73
N ASN A 442 -6.70 -11.83 19.52
CA ASN A 442 -7.66 -12.53 20.35
C ASN A 442 -8.97 -12.86 19.60
N ASN A 443 -8.85 -13.40 18.39
CA ASN A 443 -9.98 -13.67 17.53
C ASN A 443 -9.73 -14.90 16.63
N THR A 444 -10.45 -15.99 16.90
CA THR A 444 -10.33 -17.29 16.20
C THR A 444 -10.77 -17.23 14.74
N ASP A 445 -11.52 -16.20 14.35
CA ASP A 445 -11.96 -15.99 12.98
C ASP A 445 -10.80 -15.80 11.99
N PHE A 446 -9.63 -15.40 12.47
CA PHE A 446 -8.39 -15.30 11.68
C PHE A 446 -7.67 -16.65 11.53
N LEU A 447 -8.25 -17.76 11.98
CA LEU A 447 -7.77 -19.10 11.65
C LEU A 447 -8.15 -19.50 10.21
N TRP A 448 -9.24 -18.94 9.68
CA TRP A 448 -9.88 -19.32 8.42
C TRP A 448 -10.07 -20.83 8.26
N GLN A 449 -10.69 -21.45 9.27
CA GLN A 449 -10.98 -22.88 9.35
C GLN A 449 -12.46 -23.16 9.15
#